data_AF-A0AA39L8V3-F1
#
_entry.id   AF-A0AA39L8V3-F1
#
_cell.length_a   1.000
_cell.length_b   1.000
_cell.length_c   1.000
_cell.angle_alpha   90.00
_cell.angle_beta   90.00
_cell.angle_gamma   90.00
#
_symmetry.space_group_name_H-M   'P 1'
#
loop_
_entity.id
_entity.type
_entity.pdbx_description
1 polymer ?
#
loop_
_entity_poly.entity_id
_entity_poly.type
_entity_poly.pdbx_seq_one_letter_code
_entity_poly.pdbx_strand_id
1 'polypeptide(L)'
;MLRVFRHSSVCVVSWSPELASAIRQPSSGPATPLRRTYEWSVLLPLRCPSGTASSSEQPTGRLCSLASPNRYTVLLFLRIYKTSEKTCPALATKTVNMRIPYVPNPPPTTTPEEAAIVSRVQARRAPRPLQPLDLALLHSPPLADGWNSFLAAVRTKTSLSDDVRELAISRVAVCNRAWYEWSHHAPLAVKGGVSQEALDVIKAEELPAERPQECLSERLWAAVVYTDEMTRRVQVTDEVFALVKAQFNDQEVIELTTTVACYNCVSRFLVALDVGERNGSGPDDLAAH
;
A
#
# COMPACT_ATOMS: atom_id res chain seq x y z
N MET A 1 36.04 -15.36 6.91
CA MET A 1 36.41 -16.66 6.31
C MET A 1 35.17 -17.53 6.25
N LEU A 2 34.66 -17.82 5.04
CA LEU A 2 33.45 -18.63 4.81
C LEU A 2 33.83 -20.11 4.87
N ARG A 3 33.11 -20.94 5.65
CA ARG A 3 33.19 -22.40 5.55
C ARG A 3 31.80 -22.97 5.31
N VAL A 4 31.65 -23.68 4.19
CA VAL A 4 30.42 -24.35 3.75
C VAL A 4 30.56 -25.84 4.07
N PHE A 5 29.63 -26.40 4.86
CA PHE A 5 29.51 -27.85 5.02
C PHE A 5 28.17 -28.32 4.44
N ARG A 6 28.22 -29.23 3.46
CA ARG A 6 27.05 -29.88 2.85
C ARG A 6 26.63 -31.08 3.68
N HIS A 7 25.40 -31.08 4.20
CA HIS A 7 24.60 -32.30 4.39
C HIS A 7 23.11 -31.97 4.24
N SER A 8 22.46 -32.65 3.29
CA SER A 8 21.01 -32.85 3.13
C SER A 8 20.07 -31.65 3.34
N SER A 9 19.80 -30.95 2.23
CA SER A 9 18.59 -30.16 1.94
C SER A 9 18.09 -29.13 2.96
N VAL A 10 18.96 -28.36 3.62
CA VAL A 10 18.64 -27.00 4.13
C VAL A 10 19.93 -26.16 4.15
N CYS A 11 19.94 -24.97 3.53
CA CYS A 11 20.97 -23.96 3.75
C CYS A 11 20.58 -23.11 4.96
N VAL A 12 21.36 -23.18 6.04
CA VAL A 12 21.22 -22.29 7.20
C VAL A 12 22.43 -21.36 7.23
N VAL A 13 22.19 -20.05 7.16
CA VAL A 13 23.23 -19.03 7.40
C VAL A 13 22.97 -18.46 8.79
N SER A 14 23.85 -18.76 9.75
CA SER A 14 23.78 -18.23 11.12
C SER A 14 25.01 -17.37 11.42
N TRP A 15 24.78 -16.18 11.98
CA TRP A 15 25.81 -15.31 12.56
C TRP A 15 26.14 -15.74 13.99
N SER A 16 27.41 -15.63 14.39
CA SER A 16 27.89 -15.92 15.76
C SER A 16 27.72 -14.70 16.68
N PRO A 17 27.20 -14.84 17.91
CA PRO A 17 26.97 -13.74 18.84
C PRO A 17 28.16 -13.52 19.80
N GLU A 18 29.36 -13.26 19.25
CA GLU A 18 30.53 -12.83 20.03
C GLU A 18 31.09 -11.52 19.47
N LEU A 19 30.42 -10.41 19.78
CA LEU A 19 30.95 -9.05 19.74
C LEU A 19 30.00 -8.05 20.44
N ALA A 20 29.50 -8.43 21.62
CA ALA A 20 28.73 -7.56 22.50
C ALA A 20 29.37 -7.50 23.90
N SER A 21 30.66 -7.14 23.95
CA SER A 21 31.35 -6.83 25.22
C SER A 21 32.44 -5.77 25.04
N ALA A 22 32.03 -4.54 24.75
CA ALA A 22 32.77 -3.31 25.03
C ALA A 22 31.81 -2.18 24.65
N ILE A 23 31.12 -1.53 25.58
CA ILE A 23 31.58 -0.30 26.22
C ILE A 23 30.71 -0.08 27.46
N ARG A 24 31.37 0.25 28.57
CA ARG A 24 30.76 0.54 29.88
C ARG A 24 29.93 1.82 29.82
N GLN A 25 28.87 1.88 30.62
CA GLN A 25 28.16 3.09 30.99
C GLN A 25 29.02 4.03 31.88
N PRO A 26 28.55 5.26 32.15
CA PRO A 26 27.86 5.44 33.44
C PRO A 26 26.54 6.25 33.37
N SER A 27 25.55 5.74 34.15
CA SER A 27 24.51 6.40 34.96
C SER A 27 24.09 7.85 34.65
N SER A 28 22.80 8.24 34.66
CA SER A 28 21.83 8.06 35.75
C SER A 28 20.39 8.41 35.33
N GLY A 29 19.41 7.54 35.64
CA GLY A 29 17.97 7.85 35.59
C GLY A 29 17.11 6.57 35.46
N PRO A 30 16.00 6.40 36.20
CA PRO A 30 15.23 5.15 36.17
C PRO A 30 14.39 5.08 34.89
N ALA A 31 14.79 4.21 33.96
CA ALA A 31 13.99 3.80 32.81
C ALA A 31 13.40 2.41 33.06
N THR A 32 12.07 2.32 33.03
CA THR A 32 11.31 1.07 32.99
C THR A 32 11.41 0.47 31.59
N PRO A 33 11.96 -0.74 31.37
CA PRO A 33 12.00 -1.34 30.04
C PRO A 33 10.80 -2.28 29.84
N LEU A 34 9.82 -1.86 29.02
CA LEU A 34 8.85 -2.77 28.40
C LEU A 34 9.59 -3.59 27.32
N ARG A 35 10.12 -4.75 27.70
CA ARG A 35 10.56 -5.78 26.74
C ARG A 35 9.33 -6.42 26.10
N ARG A 36 9.03 -6.08 24.84
CA ARG A 36 8.20 -6.95 23.98
C ARG A 36 9.11 -8.02 23.37
N THR A 37 9.08 -9.21 23.94
CA THR A 37 9.54 -10.43 23.28
C THR A 37 8.43 -10.90 22.33
N TYR A 38 8.73 -10.99 21.03
CA TYR A 38 7.86 -11.65 20.06
C TYR A 38 8.20 -13.14 20.04
N GLU A 39 7.39 -13.97 20.69
CA GLU A 39 7.43 -15.43 20.50
C GLU A 39 6.67 -15.80 19.22
N TRP A 40 7.37 -16.42 18.28
CA TRP A 40 6.73 -17.11 17.15
C TRP A 40 6.51 -18.57 17.54
N SER A 41 5.29 -18.90 17.92
CA SER A 41 4.86 -20.29 18.12
C SER A 41 4.66 -20.96 16.77
N VAL A 42 5.52 -21.94 16.43
CA VAL A 42 5.23 -22.90 15.36
C VAL A 42 4.51 -24.09 15.98
N LEU A 43 3.24 -24.29 15.61
CA LEU A 43 2.42 -25.43 15.98
C LEU A 43 3.08 -26.73 15.46
N LEU A 44 3.66 -27.52 16.37
CA LEU A 44 3.99 -28.92 16.13
C LEU A 44 2.71 -29.76 16.24
N PRO A 45 2.44 -30.72 15.33
CA PRO A 45 1.31 -31.63 15.50
C PRO A 45 1.55 -32.54 16.71
N LEU A 46 0.66 -32.43 17.70
CA LEU A 46 0.55 -33.33 18.84
C LEU A 46 0.36 -34.77 18.36
N ARG A 47 1.26 -35.65 18.77
CA ARG A 47 1.12 -37.10 18.67
C ARG A 47 0.10 -37.56 19.72
N CYS A 48 -1.06 -38.08 19.32
CA CYS A 48 -1.93 -38.83 20.22
C CYS A 48 -1.34 -40.24 20.51
N PRO A 49 -1.58 -40.82 21.69
CA PRO A 49 -0.94 -42.07 22.11
C PRO A 49 -1.58 -43.30 21.46
N SER A 50 -0.71 -44.28 21.22
CA SER A 50 -0.95 -45.72 21.00
C SER A 50 -2.39 -46.23 21.20
N GLY A 51 -3.01 -46.66 20.11
CA GLY A 51 -4.15 -47.58 20.08
C GLY A 51 -3.87 -48.70 19.07
N THR A 52 -3.96 -49.93 19.54
CA THR A 52 -3.69 -51.19 18.83
C THR A 52 -4.60 -51.39 17.62
N ALA A 53 -4.04 -51.69 16.45
CA ALA A 53 -4.78 -52.27 15.34
C ALA A 53 -3.94 -53.36 14.65
N SER A 54 -4.40 -54.59 14.82
CA SER A 54 -3.98 -55.77 14.08
C SER A 54 -4.48 -55.71 12.64
N SER A 55 -3.62 -55.93 11.65
CA SER A 55 -4.02 -56.62 10.42
C SER A 55 -2.80 -57.22 9.74
N SER A 56 -2.94 -58.51 9.45
CA SER A 56 -2.04 -59.37 8.69
C SER A 56 -2.19 -59.08 7.21
N GLU A 57 -1.09 -58.80 6.51
CA GLU A 57 -1.01 -59.04 5.06
C GLU A 57 0.46 -59.07 4.64
N GLN A 58 0.89 -60.22 4.09
CA GLN A 58 2.24 -60.42 3.55
C GLN A 58 2.32 -59.83 2.13
N PRO A 59 3.40 -59.11 1.78
CA PRO A 59 3.56 -58.61 0.42
C PRO A 59 4.17 -59.70 -0.48
N THR A 60 3.40 -60.17 -1.46
CA THR A 60 3.93 -60.91 -2.61
C THR A 60 4.44 -59.94 -3.67
N GLY A 61 5.75 -59.87 -3.88
CA GLY A 61 6.38 -59.09 -4.97
C GLY A 61 7.45 -59.90 -5.69
N ARG A 62 7.37 -59.98 -7.03
CA ARG A 62 8.35 -60.66 -7.89
C ARG A 62 9.67 -59.88 -7.96
N LEU A 63 10.78 -60.59 -7.85
CA LEU A 63 12.14 -60.09 -8.09
C LEU A 63 12.45 -60.09 -9.60
N CYS A 64 12.78 -58.94 -10.16
CA CYS A 64 13.51 -58.84 -11.43
C CYS A 64 14.96 -58.44 -11.13
N SER A 65 15.90 -59.34 -11.44
CA SER A 65 17.34 -59.13 -11.30
C SER A 65 17.94 -58.75 -12.65
N LEU A 66 18.62 -57.60 -12.73
CA LEU A 66 19.61 -57.32 -13.77
C LEU A 66 20.92 -56.94 -13.08
N ALA A 67 21.93 -57.76 -13.31
CA ALA A 67 23.23 -57.72 -12.66
C ALA A 67 24.12 -56.59 -13.20
N SER A 68 24.72 -55.81 -12.31
CA SER A 68 25.95 -55.04 -12.58
C SER A 68 26.72 -54.84 -11.26
N PRO A 69 28.06 -55.05 -11.23
CA PRO A 69 28.78 -55.44 -10.01
C PRO A 69 29.27 -54.27 -9.16
N ASN A 70 28.47 -53.21 -9.01
CA ASN A 70 28.72 -52.16 -8.02
C ASN A 70 27.46 -51.30 -7.87
N ARG A 71 26.69 -51.49 -6.78
CA ARG A 71 25.84 -50.46 -6.14
C ARG A 71 25.06 -51.04 -4.95
N TYR A 72 25.04 -50.25 -3.88
CA TYR A 72 24.19 -50.39 -2.70
C TYR A 72 22.72 -50.63 -3.10
N THR A 73 22.10 -51.67 -2.53
CA THR A 73 20.67 -51.94 -2.68
C THR A 73 19.87 -50.94 -1.84
N VAL A 74 19.20 -49.99 -2.48
CA VAL A 74 18.18 -49.17 -1.82
C VAL A 74 16.84 -49.89 -1.98
N LEU A 75 16.31 -50.44 -0.89
CA LEU A 75 14.95 -50.97 -0.83
C LEU A 75 13.95 -49.79 -0.80
N LEU A 76 13.38 -49.45 -1.96
CA LEU A 76 12.32 -48.46 -2.04
C LEU A 76 10.98 -49.13 -1.71
N PHE A 77 10.51 -48.96 -0.47
CA PHE A 77 9.13 -49.32 -0.10
C PHE A 77 8.18 -48.22 -0.58
N LEU A 78 7.50 -48.45 -1.71
CA LEU A 78 6.38 -47.62 -2.15
C LEU A 78 5.17 -47.93 -1.27
N ARG A 79 4.99 -47.15 -0.21
CA ARG A 79 3.77 -47.20 0.62
C ARG A 79 2.70 -46.37 -0.07
N ILE A 80 1.84 -47.03 -0.85
CA ILE A 80 0.67 -46.40 -1.48
C ILE A 80 -0.34 -46.10 -0.36
N TYR A 81 -0.39 -44.87 0.11
CA TYR A 81 -1.50 -44.41 0.94
C TYR A 81 -2.65 -44.01 0.03
N LYS A 82 -3.80 -44.65 0.21
CA LYS A 82 -5.06 -44.26 -0.43
C LYS A 82 -5.45 -42.89 0.13
N THR A 83 -5.12 -41.80 -0.56
CA THR A 83 -5.54 -40.46 -0.18
C THR A 83 -7.05 -40.36 -0.37
N SER A 84 -7.78 -40.34 0.75
CA SER A 84 -9.18 -39.89 0.77
C SER A 84 -9.22 -38.49 0.20
N GLU A 85 -9.92 -38.29 -0.92
CA GLU A 85 -10.25 -36.98 -1.47
C GLU A 85 -11.15 -36.24 -0.46
N LYS A 86 -10.53 -35.58 0.51
CA LYS A 86 -11.19 -34.50 1.23
C LYS A 86 -11.03 -33.29 0.33
N THR A 87 -12.13 -32.90 -0.31
CA THR A 87 -12.25 -31.62 -1.00
C THR A 87 -11.71 -30.53 -0.08
N CYS A 88 -10.61 -29.91 -0.50
CA CYS A 88 -10.10 -28.71 0.14
C CYS A 88 -11.23 -27.67 0.04
N PRO A 89 -11.72 -27.08 1.13
CA PRO A 89 -12.68 -25.99 1.01
C PRO A 89 -12.01 -24.95 0.12
N ALA A 90 -12.72 -24.53 -0.94
CA ALA A 90 -12.25 -23.48 -1.82
C ALA A 90 -11.76 -22.32 -0.92
N LEU A 91 -10.51 -21.90 -1.10
CA LEU A 91 -10.00 -20.70 -0.46
C LEU A 91 -11.01 -19.61 -0.78
N ALA A 92 -11.78 -19.19 0.22
CA ALA A 92 -12.70 -18.09 0.07
C ALA A 92 -11.89 -16.95 -0.50
N THR A 93 -12.21 -16.51 -1.72
CA THR A 93 -11.69 -15.27 -2.27
C THR A 93 -12.03 -14.21 -1.24
N LYS A 94 -11.02 -13.77 -0.48
CA LYS A 94 -11.16 -12.66 0.43
C LYS A 94 -11.58 -11.51 -0.46
N THR A 95 -12.85 -11.14 -0.44
CA THR A 95 -13.34 -9.92 -1.07
C THR A 95 -12.50 -8.83 -0.43
N VAL A 96 -11.50 -8.37 -1.18
CA VAL A 96 -10.74 -7.19 -0.79
C VAL A 96 -11.75 -6.08 -0.97
N ASN A 97 -12.36 -5.70 0.14
CA ASN A 97 -13.13 -4.48 0.24
C ASN A 97 -12.24 -3.52 1.04
N MET A 98 -12.46 -2.23 0.85
CA MET A 98 -12.12 -1.23 1.84
C MET A 98 -12.57 -1.73 3.23
N ARG A 99 -11.88 -1.26 4.29
CA ARG A 99 -12.01 -1.81 5.66
C ARG A 99 -13.43 -1.78 6.23
N ILE A 100 -14.33 -1.01 5.62
CA ILE A 100 -15.77 -1.00 5.85
C ILE A 100 -16.44 -1.29 4.50
N PRO A 101 -17.35 -2.27 4.34
CA PRO A 101 -17.99 -2.51 3.04
C PRO A 101 -18.58 -1.22 2.43
N TYR A 102 -18.41 -1.01 1.13
CA TYR A 102 -19.02 0.13 0.43
C TYR A 102 -20.54 0.15 0.65
N VAL A 103 -21.16 1.34 0.62
CA VAL A 103 -22.62 1.40 0.52
C VAL A 103 -23.08 0.71 -0.78
N PRO A 104 -24.27 0.06 -0.79
CA PRO A 104 -24.83 -0.48 -2.02
C PRO A 104 -24.90 0.56 -3.14
N ASN A 105 -24.86 0.11 -4.39
CA ASN A 105 -25.08 0.98 -5.56
C ASN A 105 -26.34 0.48 -6.30
N PRO A 106 -27.45 1.24 -6.31
CA PRO A 106 -27.59 2.61 -5.79
C PRO A 106 -27.57 2.70 -4.25
N PRO A 107 -27.08 3.83 -3.68
CA PRO A 107 -27.07 4.04 -2.24
C PRO A 107 -28.50 4.07 -1.66
N PRO A 108 -28.77 3.36 -0.56
CA PRO A 108 -30.04 3.45 0.13
C PRO A 108 -30.18 4.81 0.80
N THR A 109 -31.40 5.34 0.87
CA THR A 109 -31.70 6.63 1.51
C THR A 109 -32.95 6.49 2.38
N THR A 110 -32.92 7.09 3.56
CA THR A 110 -34.01 7.03 4.54
C THR A 110 -34.80 8.32 4.65
N THR A 111 -34.22 9.45 4.24
CA THR A 111 -34.86 10.77 4.26
C THR A 111 -34.81 11.46 2.89
N PRO A 112 -35.72 12.43 2.62
CA PRO A 112 -35.66 13.25 1.41
C PRO A 112 -34.35 14.05 1.26
N GLU A 113 -33.75 14.46 2.38
CA GLU A 113 -32.47 15.19 2.38
C GLU A 113 -31.32 14.29 1.90
N GLU A 114 -31.24 13.06 2.41
CA GLU A 114 -30.27 12.07 1.96
C GLU A 114 -30.44 11.74 0.47
N ALA A 115 -31.69 11.58 0.02
CA ALA A 115 -32.01 11.38 -1.40
C ALA A 115 -31.54 12.54 -2.28
N ALA A 116 -31.72 13.78 -1.82
CA ALA A 116 -31.24 14.96 -2.53
C ALA A 116 -29.70 15.00 -2.60
N ILE A 117 -29.01 14.61 -1.54
CA ILE A 117 -27.54 14.51 -1.53
C ILE A 117 -27.06 13.44 -2.51
N VAL A 118 -27.59 12.21 -2.42
CA VAL A 118 -27.21 11.10 -3.32
C VAL A 118 -27.43 11.49 -4.78
N SER A 119 -28.55 12.15 -5.09
CA SER A 119 -28.84 12.67 -6.43
C SER A 119 -27.80 13.68 -6.91
N ARG A 120 -27.36 14.63 -6.06
CA ARG A 120 -26.27 15.57 -6.40
C ARG A 120 -24.95 14.84 -6.67
N VAL A 121 -24.60 13.83 -5.86
CA VAL A 121 -23.37 13.05 -6.06
C VAL A 121 -23.41 12.29 -7.39
N GLN A 122 -24.54 11.66 -7.70
CA GLN A 122 -24.76 10.95 -8.97
C GLN A 122 -24.71 11.90 -10.17
N ALA A 123 -25.40 13.05 -10.09
CA ALA A 123 -25.42 14.04 -11.16
C ALA A 123 -24.03 14.58 -11.49
N ARG A 124 -23.18 14.79 -10.48
CA ARG A 124 -21.77 15.20 -10.67
C ARG A 124 -20.94 14.16 -11.42
N ARG A 125 -21.26 12.87 -11.29
CA ARG A 125 -20.52 11.78 -11.94
C ARG A 125 -21.03 11.46 -13.34
N ALA A 126 -22.31 11.70 -13.59
CA ALA A 126 -22.97 11.35 -14.84
C ALA A 126 -22.18 11.81 -16.09
N PRO A 127 -22.08 10.95 -17.14
CA PRO A 127 -22.70 9.63 -17.26
C PRO A 127 -21.90 8.50 -16.59
N ARG A 128 -20.76 8.79 -15.95
CA ARG A 128 -19.94 7.79 -15.26
C ARG A 128 -20.61 7.34 -13.95
N PRO A 129 -20.36 6.10 -13.50
CA PRO A 129 -20.88 5.61 -12.24
C PRO A 129 -20.23 6.30 -11.03
N LEU A 130 -20.82 6.11 -9.85
CA LEU A 130 -20.19 6.44 -8.58
C LEU A 130 -18.87 5.68 -8.44
N GLN A 131 -17.84 6.37 -7.96
CA GLN A 131 -16.53 5.80 -7.69
C GLN A 131 -16.47 5.18 -6.29
N PRO A 132 -15.48 4.31 -6.00
CA PRO A 132 -15.24 3.79 -4.65
C PRO A 132 -15.25 4.86 -3.55
N LEU A 133 -14.59 6.01 -3.77
CA LEU A 133 -14.60 7.12 -2.82
C LEU A 133 -16.00 7.70 -2.58
N ASP A 134 -16.85 7.78 -3.62
CA ASP A 134 -18.22 8.26 -3.46
C ASP A 134 -19.03 7.30 -2.59
N LEU A 135 -18.92 5.99 -2.86
CA LEU A 135 -19.60 4.95 -2.09
C LEU A 135 -19.06 4.84 -0.65
N ALA A 136 -17.78 5.14 -0.41
CA ALA A 136 -17.23 5.20 0.92
C ALA A 136 -17.79 6.38 1.73
N LEU A 137 -17.87 7.57 1.12
CA LEU A 137 -18.36 8.78 1.78
C LEU A 137 -19.86 8.73 2.06
N LEU A 138 -20.65 8.06 1.20
CA LEU A 138 -22.11 7.95 1.34
C LEU A 138 -22.58 7.09 2.51
N HIS A 139 -21.66 6.48 3.29
CA HIS A 139 -21.97 6.05 4.66
C HIS A 139 -22.43 7.21 5.55
N SER A 140 -22.06 8.45 5.22
CA SER A 140 -22.53 9.67 5.86
C SER A 140 -22.87 10.72 4.79
N PRO A 141 -24.14 10.80 4.34
CA PRO A 141 -24.54 11.76 3.31
C PRO A 141 -24.16 13.22 3.61
N PRO A 142 -24.32 13.76 4.84
CA PRO A 142 -23.87 15.13 5.13
C PRO A 142 -22.36 15.34 4.91
N LEU A 143 -21.52 14.35 5.28
CA LEU A 143 -20.08 14.42 5.01
C LEU A 143 -19.79 14.34 3.51
N ALA A 144 -20.49 13.46 2.77
CA ALA A 144 -20.33 13.36 1.31
C ALA A 144 -20.65 14.69 0.61
N ASP A 145 -21.70 15.40 1.04
CA ASP A 145 -22.10 16.67 0.43
C ASP A 145 -21.09 17.80 0.71
N GLY A 146 -20.65 17.92 1.98
CA GLY A 146 -19.62 18.89 2.37
C GLY A 146 -18.28 18.63 1.68
N TRP A 147 -17.86 17.35 1.64
CA TRP A 147 -16.67 16.90 0.91
C TRP A 147 -16.74 17.28 -0.57
N ASN A 148 -17.87 17.00 -1.22
CA ASN A 148 -18.05 17.31 -2.63
C ASN A 148 -18.03 18.82 -2.91
N SER A 149 -18.59 19.62 -2.01
CA SER A 149 -18.59 21.08 -2.13
C SER A 149 -17.19 21.67 -2.01
N PHE A 150 -16.44 21.27 -0.97
CA PHE A 150 -15.09 21.77 -0.74
C PHE A 150 -14.11 21.31 -1.83
N LEU A 151 -14.09 20.02 -2.18
CA LEU A 151 -13.20 19.51 -3.22
C LEU A 151 -13.58 19.97 -4.64
N ALA A 152 -14.83 20.33 -4.89
CA ALA A 152 -15.20 20.98 -6.14
C ALA A 152 -14.59 22.38 -6.24
N ALA A 153 -14.62 23.17 -5.16
CA ALA A 153 -13.97 24.47 -5.14
C ALA A 153 -12.46 24.36 -5.43
N VAL A 154 -11.76 23.47 -4.73
CA VAL A 154 -10.32 23.23 -4.91
C VAL A 154 -9.97 22.79 -6.34
N ARG A 155 -10.81 21.95 -6.98
CA ARG A 155 -10.50 21.42 -8.32
C ARG A 155 -10.89 22.33 -9.48
N THR A 156 -11.92 23.16 -9.32
CA THR A 156 -12.54 23.84 -10.48
C THR A 156 -12.82 25.32 -10.27
N LYS A 157 -12.51 25.90 -9.10
CA LYS A 157 -12.82 27.31 -8.77
C LYS A 157 -11.61 28.10 -8.27
N THR A 158 -10.41 27.57 -8.44
CA THR A 158 -9.14 28.23 -8.11
C THR A 158 -8.51 28.83 -9.36
N SER A 159 -7.55 29.74 -9.18
CA SER A 159 -6.73 30.31 -10.25
C SER A 159 -5.48 29.48 -10.61
N LEU A 160 -5.10 28.50 -9.79
CA LEU A 160 -4.03 27.55 -10.12
C LEU A 160 -4.27 26.84 -11.46
N SER A 161 -3.24 26.82 -12.29
CA SER A 161 -3.19 26.05 -13.52
C SER A 161 -3.21 24.54 -13.26
N ASP A 162 -3.73 23.78 -14.21
CA ASP A 162 -3.94 22.32 -14.08
C ASP A 162 -2.63 21.58 -13.82
N ASP A 163 -1.53 21.96 -14.48
CA ASP A 163 -0.19 21.41 -14.24
C ASP A 163 0.25 21.54 -12.77
N VAL A 164 0.19 22.73 -12.18
CA VAL A 164 0.56 22.99 -10.79
C VAL A 164 -0.33 22.20 -9.84
N ARG A 165 -1.66 22.30 -10.04
CA ARG A 165 -2.62 21.69 -9.13
C ARG A 165 -2.49 20.18 -9.13
N GLU A 166 -2.48 19.55 -10.30
CA GLU A 166 -2.44 18.08 -10.42
C GLU A 166 -1.05 17.53 -10.07
N LEU A 167 0.04 18.27 -10.30
CA LEU A 167 1.38 17.88 -9.85
C LEU A 167 1.49 17.89 -8.32
N ALA A 168 0.97 18.92 -7.65
CA ALA A 168 0.92 18.98 -6.19
C ALA A 168 0.09 17.82 -5.62
N ILE A 169 -1.09 17.55 -6.17
CA ILE A 169 -1.93 16.42 -5.76
C ILE A 169 -1.17 15.10 -5.94
N SER A 170 -0.54 14.90 -7.09
CA SER A 170 0.24 13.70 -7.39
C SER A 170 1.40 13.52 -6.40
N ARG A 171 2.08 14.61 -6.01
CA ARG A 171 3.15 14.53 -5.00
C ARG A 171 2.62 14.18 -3.62
N VAL A 172 1.48 14.72 -3.18
CA VAL A 172 0.82 14.30 -1.93
C VAL A 172 0.55 12.79 -1.95
N ALA A 173 0.02 12.28 -3.06
CA ALA A 173 -0.28 10.87 -3.22
C ALA A 173 0.98 10.00 -3.09
N VAL A 174 2.12 10.40 -3.66
CA VAL A 174 3.41 9.68 -3.50
C VAL A 174 3.86 9.69 -2.05
N CYS A 175 3.93 10.87 -1.41
CA CYS A 175 4.40 11.00 -0.03
C CYS A 175 3.58 10.15 0.95
N ASN A 176 2.26 10.08 0.74
CA ASN A 176 1.35 9.33 1.60
C ASN A 176 1.11 7.90 1.12
N ARG A 177 1.73 7.46 0.01
CA ARG A 177 1.52 6.16 -0.65
C ARG A 177 0.04 5.91 -0.96
N ALA A 178 -0.69 6.96 -1.32
CA ALA A 178 -2.11 6.94 -1.64
C ALA A 178 -2.32 6.60 -3.13
N TRP A 179 -2.12 5.34 -3.50
CA TRP A 179 -2.09 4.94 -4.91
C TRP A 179 -3.44 5.05 -5.63
N TYR A 180 -4.55 5.00 -4.90
CA TYR A 180 -5.86 5.36 -5.45
C TYR A 180 -5.86 6.81 -5.96
N GLU A 181 -5.37 7.76 -5.16
CA GLU A 181 -5.26 9.17 -5.52
C GLU A 181 -4.31 9.37 -6.70
N TRP A 182 -3.10 8.78 -6.62
CA TRP A 182 -2.12 8.82 -7.71
C TRP A 182 -2.71 8.36 -9.05
N SER A 183 -3.40 7.21 -9.08
CA SER A 183 -3.96 6.65 -10.31
C SER A 183 -5.04 7.53 -10.95
N HIS A 184 -5.66 8.44 -10.19
CA HIS A 184 -6.65 9.38 -10.70
C HIS A 184 -6.02 10.70 -11.15
N HIS A 185 -4.94 11.14 -10.48
CA HIS A 185 -4.39 12.49 -10.65
C HIS A 185 -3.14 12.55 -11.52
N ALA A 186 -2.29 11.54 -11.53
CA ALA A 186 -1.12 11.52 -12.42
C ALA A 186 -1.51 11.65 -13.91
N PRO A 187 -2.56 10.97 -14.43
CA PRO A 187 -3.01 11.19 -15.80
C PRO A 187 -3.53 12.61 -16.07
N LEU A 188 -4.11 13.26 -15.05
CA LEU A 188 -4.59 14.65 -15.16
C LEU A 188 -3.43 15.64 -15.16
N ALA A 189 -2.35 15.36 -14.43
CA ALA A 189 -1.11 16.13 -14.50
C ALA A 189 -0.52 16.09 -15.90
N VAL A 190 -0.45 14.91 -16.54
CA VAL A 190 0.00 14.79 -17.94
C VAL A 190 -0.91 15.60 -18.86
N LYS A 191 -2.24 15.48 -18.70
CA LYS A 191 -3.20 16.24 -19.49
C LYS A 191 -3.06 17.77 -19.29
N GLY A 192 -2.67 18.19 -18.09
CA GLY A 192 -2.38 19.58 -17.73
C GLY A 192 -1.07 20.12 -18.31
N GLY A 193 -0.23 19.27 -18.89
CA GLY A 193 1.04 19.66 -19.52
C GLY A 193 2.30 19.24 -18.77
N VAL A 194 2.17 18.49 -17.66
CA VAL A 194 3.33 17.92 -16.96
C VAL A 194 3.92 16.79 -17.82
N SER A 195 5.23 16.83 -18.07
CA SER A 195 5.90 15.79 -18.85
C SER A 195 6.01 14.47 -18.06
N GLN A 196 6.18 13.35 -18.78
CA GLN A 196 6.36 12.06 -18.12
C GLN A 196 7.64 12.05 -17.28
N GLU A 197 8.71 12.69 -17.77
CA GLU A 197 9.99 12.82 -17.06
C GLU A 197 9.83 13.60 -15.75
N ALA A 198 9.00 14.65 -15.74
CA ALA A 198 8.67 15.38 -14.52
C ALA A 198 7.88 14.50 -13.52
N LEU A 199 6.93 13.69 -14.01
CA LEU A 199 6.23 12.73 -13.16
C LEU A 199 7.15 11.66 -12.59
N ASP A 200 8.10 11.16 -13.38
CA ASP A 200 9.06 10.15 -12.93
C ASP A 200 9.96 10.72 -11.82
N VAL A 201 10.35 12.00 -11.91
CA VAL A 201 11.06 12.70 -10.83
C VAL A 201 10.21 12.75 -9.55
N ILE A 202 8.97 13.22 -9.63
CA ILE A 202 8.14 13.40 -8.42
C ILE A 202 7.58 12.09 -7.86
N LYS A 203 7.70 10.99 -8.60
CA LYS A 203 7.33 9.64 -8.18
C LYS A 203 8.34 8.98 -7.25
N ALA A 204 9.59 9.47 -7.23
CA ALA A 204 10.61 9.00 -6.31
C ALA A 204 10.23 9.26 -4.85
N GLU A 205 10.60 8.38 -3.91
CA GLU A 205 10.33 8.57 -2.48
C GLU A 205 10.96 9.90 -2.00
N GLU A 206 12.24 10.09 -2.30
CA GLU A 206 13.00 11.30 -2.02
C GLU A 206 13.14 12.14 -3.29
N LEU A 207 12.98 13.45 -3.15
CA LEU A 207 13.23 14.39 -4.24
C LEU A 207 14.74 14.58 -4.47
N PRO A 208 15.18 14.89 -5.70
CA PRO A 208 16.56 15.26 -5.93
C PRO A 208 16.92 16.54 -5.15
N ALA A 209 18.19 16.66 -4.75
CA ALA A 209 18.68 17.83 -4.01
C ALA A 209 18.61 19.13 -4.83
N GLU A 210 18.69 19.00 -6.16
CA GLU A 210 18.62 20.12 -7.10
C GLU A 210 17.45 19.93 -8.08
N ARG A 211 16.91 21.05 -8.57
CA ARG A 211 15.81 21.05 -9.55
C ARG A 211 16.27 20.47 -10.88
N PRO A 212 15.60 19.43 -11.42
CA PRO A 212 15.82 18.96 -12.79
C PRO A 212 15.28 20.00 -13.79
N GLN A 213 16.16 20.83 -14.33
CA GLN A 213 15.79 22.04 -15.07
C GLN A 213 15.12 21.74 -16.42
N GLU A 214 15.38 20.55 -16.97
CA GLU A 214 14.93 20.10 -18.29
C GLU A 214 13.44 19.75 -18.31
N CYS A 215 12.88 19.30 -17.18
CA CYS A 215 11.48 18.84 -17.11
C CYS A 215 10.63 19.59 -16.07
N LEU A 216 11.23 20.27 -15.09
CA LEU A 216 10.51 21.00 -14.05
C LEU A 216 10.88 22.48 -14.08
N SER A 217 9.92 23.34 -14.41
CA SER A 217 10.08 24.79 -14.28
C SER A 217 10.28 25.20 -12.81
N GLU A 218 10.75 26.43 -12.57
CA GLU A 218 10.88 26.95 -11.20
C GLU A 218 9.56 26.94 -10.44
N ARG A 219 8.46 27.29 -11.13
CA ARG A 219 7.11 27.30 -10.57
C ARG A 219 6.62 25.90 -10.20
N LEU A 220 6.82 24.90 -11.06
CA LEU A 220 6.45 23.50 -10.76
C LEU A 220 7.31 22.93 -9.63
N TRP A 221 8.62 23.20 -9.66
CA TRP A 221 9.52 22.76 -8.60
C TRP A 221 9.15 23.35 -7.24
N ALA A 222 8.87 24.65 -7.17
CA ALA A 222 8.43 25.31 -5.95
C ALA A 222 7.16 24.66 -5.39
N ALA A 223 6.18 24.33 -6.23
CA ALA A 223 4.99 23.61 -5.81
C ALA A 223 5.30 22.20 -5.27
N VAL A 224 6.22 21.46 -5.91
CA VAL A 224 6.63 20.12 -5.50
C VAL A 224 7.34 20.12 -4.15
N VAL A 225 8.36 20.97 -3.94
CA VAL A 225 9.10 21.01 -2.67
C VAL A 225 8.23 21.52 -1.53
N TYR A 226 7.35 22.50 -1.81
CA TYR A 226 6.38 22.99 -0.84
C TYR A 226 5.40 21.89 -0.42
N THR A 227 4.89 21.13 -1.40
CA THR A 227 4.01 20.00 -1.15
C THR A 227 4.70 18.92 -0.31
N ASP A 228 5.97 18.63 -0.60
CA ASP A 228 6.74 17.62 0.12
C ASP A 228 6.92 18.00 1.60
N GLU A 229 7.34 19.24 1.89
CA GLU A 229 7.51 19.72 3.27
C GLU A 229 6.17 19.78 4.03
N MET A 230 5.12 20.36 3.43
CA MET A 230 3.79 20.40 4.04
C MET A 230 3.26 19.00 4.37
N THR A 231 3.57 18.01 3.53
CA THR A 231 3.04 16.65 3.68
C THR A 231 3.84 15.84 4.70
N ARG A 232 5.18 15.86 4.61
CA ARG A 232 6.07 15.03 5.44
C ARG A 232 6.40 15.67 6.78
N ARG A 233 6.54 17.00 6.83
CA ARG A 233 7.03 17.74 8.01
C ARG A 233 5.98 18.66 8.62
N VAL A 234 4.92 18.99 7.89
CA VAL A 234 3.86 19.96 8.25
C VAL A 234 4.38 21.41 8.33
N GLN A 235 5.56 21.61 8.90
CA GLN A 235 6.27 22.87 8.92
C GLN A 235 7.04 23.04 7.60
N VAL A 236 6.76 24.14 6.90
CA VAL A 236 7.50 24.57 5.73
C VAL A 236 8.57 25.55 6.18
N THR A 237 9.78 25.36 5.68
CA THR A 237 10.93 26.23 5.95
C THR A 237 10.77 27.60 5.27
N ASP A 238 11.42 28.63 5.82
CA ASP A 238 11.38 29.97 5.23
C ASP A 238 12.00 29.98 3.82
N GLU A 239 13.02 29.15 3.59
CA GLU A 239 13.66 28.97 2.30
C GLU A 239 12.68 28.43 1.24
N VAL A 240 11.93 27.38 1.57
CA VAL A 240 10.93 26.80 0.64
C VAL A 240 9.75 27.76 0.45
N PHE A 241 9.31 28.46 1.51
CA PHE A 241 8.25 29.45 1.39
C PHE A 241 8.69 30.63 0.50
N ALA A 242 9.94 31.06 0.57
CA ALA A 242 10.50 32.08 -0.31
C ALA A 242 10.49 31.66 -1.79
N LEU A 243 10.80 30.39 -2.10
CA LEU A 243 10.68 29.84 -3.46
C LEU A 243 9.25 29.93 -3.99
N VAL A 244 8.27 29.59 -3.16
CA VAL A 244 6.85 29.71 -3.51
C VAL A 244 6.48 31.18 -3.74
N LYS A 245 6.86 32.09 -2.83
CA LYS A 245 6.57 33.52 -2.96
C LYS A 245 7.21 34.18 -4.18
N ALA A 246 8.31 33.65 -4.68
CA ALA A 246 8.94 34.11 -5.92
C ALA A 246 8.14 33.74 -7.17
N GLN A 247 7.35 32.66 -7.12
CA GLN A 247 6.65 32.09 -8.28
C GLN A 247 5.14 32.27 -8.24
N PHE A 248 4.56 32.53 -7.06
CA PHE A 248 3.12 32.56 -6.81
C PHE A 248 2.68 33.85 -6.10
N ASN A 249 1.55 34.41 -6.53
CA ASN A 249 0.93 35.53 -5.81
C ASN A 249 0.19 35.04 -4.55
N ASP A 250 -0.26 35.96 -3.69
CA ASP A 250 -0.88 35.58 -2.40
C ASP A 250 -2.12 34.68 -2.55
N GLN A 251 -2.95 34.94 -3.54
CA GLN A 251 -4.12 34.10 -3.82
C GLN A 251 -3.68 32.68 -4.20
N GLU A 252 -2.72 32.56 -5.12
CA GLU A 252 -2.21 31.26 -5.55
C GLU A 252 -1.50 30.50 -4.42
N VAL A 253 -0.80 31.20 -3.51
CA VAL A 253 -0.20 30.57 -2.33
C VAL A 253 -1.28 29.97 -1.44
N ILE A 254 -2.37 30.69 -1.16
CA ILE A 254 -3.49 30.17 -0.38
C ILE A 254 -4.14 28.97 -1.09
N GLU A 255 -4.34 29.05 -2.39
CA GLU A 255 -4.94 27.98 -3.19
C GLU A 255 -4.03 26.73 -3.24
N LEU A 256 -2.71 26.90 -3.37
CA LEU A 256 -1.72 25.81 -3.35
C LEU A 256 -1.70 25.14 -1.98
N THR A 257 -1.59 25.94 -0.92
CA THR A 257 -1.63 25.47 0.48
C THR A 257 -2.90 24.68 0.75
N THR A 258 -4.05 25.22 0.33
CA THR A 258 -5.37 24.58 0.53
C THR A 258 -5.47 23.29 -0.30
N THR A 259 -4.94 23.27 -1.52
CA THR A 259 -4.88 22.05 -2.35
C THR A 259 -4.07 20.97 -1.66
N VAL A 260 -2.85 21.28 -1.21
CA VAL A 260 -1.98 20.32 -0.52
C VAL A 260 -2.63 19.82 0.78
N ALA A 261 -3.20 20.71 1.59
CA ALA A 261 -3.89 20.34 2.83
C ALA A 261 -5.14 19.48 2.57
N CYS A 262 -5.93 19.84 1.56
CA CYS A 262 -7.12 19.11 1.17
C CYS A 262 -6.76 17.68 0.74
N TYR A 263 -5.78 17.49 -0.14
CA TYR A 263 -5.38 16.16 -0.58
C TYR A 263 -4.61 15.37 0.48
N ASN A 264 -4.00 16.05 1.45
CA ASN A 264 -3.53 15.41 2.68
C ASN A 264 -4.68 14.82 3.50
N CYS A 265 -5.86 15.45 3.53
CA CYS A 265 -7.08 14.87 4.11
C CYS A 265 -7.59 13.69 3.25
N VAL A 266 -7.66 13.86 1.94
CA VAL A 266 -8.10 12.82 0.99
C VAL A 266 -7.25 11.57 1.12
N SER A 267 -5.94 11.67 0.94
CA SER A 267 -5.00 10.56 1.06
C SER A 267 -5.08 9.83 2.40
N ARG A 268 -5.19 10.55 3.52
CA ARG A 268 -5.38 9.92 4.85
C ARG A 268 -6.69 9.14 4.94
N PHE A 269 -7.78 9.65 4.37
CA PHE A 269 -9.05 8.92 4.30
C PHE A 269 -8.92 7.67 3.42
N LEU A 270 -8.37 7.81 2.22
CA LEU A 270 -8.20 6.73 1.24
C LEU A 270 -7.33 5.61 1.81
N VAL A 271 -6.15 5.93 2.34
CA VAL A 271 -5.19 4.94 2.84
C VAL A 271 -5.68 4.28 4.12
N ALA A 272 -6.27 5.05 5.05
CA ALA A 272 -6.75 4.49 6.32
C ALA A 272 -7.86 3.45 6.11
N LEU A 273 -8.72 3.66 5.11
CA LEU A 273 -9.83 2.78 4.79
C LEU A 273 -9.53 1.80 3.65
N ASP A 274 -8.39 1.91 2.97
CA ASP A 274 -8.06 1.13 1.77
C ASP A 274 -9.10 1.29 0.65
N VAL A 275 -9.52 2.52 0.40
CA VAL A 275 -10.51 2.85 -0.65
C VAL A 275 -9.94 2.48 -2.02
N GLY A 276 -10.74 1.75 -2.80
CA GLY A 276 -10.37 1.15 -4.08
C GLY A 276 -9.31 0.06 -3.98
N GLU A 277 -9.00 -0.41 -2.77
CA GLU A 277 -8.14 -1.56 -2.49
C GLU A 277 -6.74 -1.42 -3.08
N ARG A 278 -6.19 -0.21 -3.00
CA ARG A 278 -4.90 0.17 -3.62
C ARG A 278 -3.74 0.23 -2.64
N ASN A 279 -3.92 -0.01 -1.33
CA ASN A 279 -2.80 0.08 -0.39
C ASN A 279 -1.66 -0.91 -0.69
N GLY A 280 -1.98 -2.05 -1.29
CA GLY A 280 -1.02 -3.07 -1.71
C GLY A 280 -0.43 -2.86 -3.11
N SER A 281 -0.89 -1.87 -3.86
CA SER A 281 -0.38 -1.58 -5.20
C SER A 281 0.85 -0.67 -5.17
N GLY A 282 1.42 -0.38 -6.33
CA GLY A 282 2.45 0.63 -6.53
C GLY A 282 2.00 1.77 -7.44
N PRO A 283 2.86 2.80 -7.60
CA PRO A 283 2.61 3.94 -8.50
C PRO A 283 2.67 3.56 -10.00
N ASP A 284 3.08 2.34 -10.35
CA ASP A 284 3.04 1.78 -11.70
C ASP A 284 1.76 0.99 -11.99
N ASP A 285 1.00 0.64 -10.94
CA ASP A 285 -0.25 -0.11 -11.05
C ASP A 285 -1.42 0.85 -11.32
N LEU A 286 -1.36 1.53 -12.47
CA LEU A 286 -2.41 2.44 -12.89
C LEU A 286 -3.73 1.67 -13.09
N ALA A 287 -4.83 2.25 -12.64
CA ALA A 287 -6.15 1.68 -12.92
C ALA A 287 -6.38 1.66 -14.43
N ALA A 288 -6.88 0.53 -14.96
CA ALA A 288 -7.60 0.56 -16.23
C ALA A 288 -8.88 1.36 -15.98
N HIS A 289 -8.91 2.61 -16.45
CA HIS A 289 -10.09 3.49 -16.38
C HIS A 289 -10.99 3.28 -17.59
#